data_AF-A0A7C3NAT4-F1
#
_entry.id   AF-A0A7C3NAT4-F1
#
_cell.length_a   1.000
_cell.length_b   1.000
_cell.length_c   1.000
_cell.angle_alpha   90.00
_cell.angle_beta   90.00
_cell.angle_gamma   90.00
#
_symmetry.space_group_name_H-M   'P 1'
#
loop_
_entity.id
_entity.type
_entity.pdbx_description
1 polymer ?
#
loop_
_entity_poly.entity_id
_entity_poly.type
_entity_poly.pdbx_seq_one_letter_code
_entity_poly.pdbx_strand_id
1 'polypeptide(L)'
;MTLLGKEQLTLRLVMVQYKGKWYRYLTSQLEPQRLPPLYIGALDWQRWRIEAAYQTIKRLLGLAYFWVGAENGLTWQGWATWLLDAVWVDLTDDVADTLGVPLADISLVYRSLYFCPLASYRGQGDDPIAYLAAEAQLFGLIKRKRQPAALVLLNLTILDDP
;
A
#
# COMPACT_ATOMS: atom_id res chain seq x y z
N MET A 1 -37.88 22.69 -16.37
CA MET A 1 -37.04 21.79 -15.55
C MET A 1 -36.67 20.61 -16.44
N THR A 2 -35.65 20.82 -17.27
CA THR A 2 -35.25 19.92 -18.36
C THR A 2 -34.40 18.80 -17.75
N LEU A 3 -34.83 17.55 -17.95
CA LEU A 3 -34.08 16.36 -17.53
C LEU A 3 -32.66 16.44 -18.11
N LEU A 4 -31.64 16.35 -17.23
CA LEU A 4 -30.24 16.24 -17.64
C LEU A 4 -30.09 15.16 -18.71
N GLY A 5 -29.38 15.49 -19.78
CA GLY A 5 -29.17 14.63 -20.94
C GLY A 5 -28.63 13.25 -20.57
N LYS A 6 -29.17 12.22 -21.24
CA LYS A 6 -28.60 10.87 -21.26
C LYS A 6 -27.24 10.91 -21.98
N GLU A 7 -26.18 11.33 -21.30
CA GLU A 7 -24.83 11.09 -21.80
C GLU A 7 -24.56 9.59 -21.74
N GLN A 8 -24.47 8.96 -22.91
CA GLN A 8 -24.10 7.56 -23.01
C GLN A 8 -22.60 7.43 -22.72
N LEU A 9 -22.26 6.94 -21.52
CA LEU A 9 -20.87 6.66 -21.17
C LEU A 9 -20.38 5.43 -21.95
N THR A 10 -19.48 5.64 -22.90
CA THR A 10 -18.85 4.53 -23.63
C THR A 10 -17.76 3.92 -22.78
N LEU A 11 -17.86 2.61 -22.51
CA LEU A 11 -16.91 1.85 -21.70
C LEU A 11 -16.46 0.61 -22.48
N ARG A 12 -15.25 0.14 -22.19
CA ARG A 12 -14.71 -1.10 -22.74
C ARG A 12 -14.86 -2.22 -21.72
N LEU A 13 -15.54 -3.30 -22.13
CA LEU A 13 -15.56 -4.56 -21.39
C LEU A 13 -14.36 -5.42 -21.81
N VAL A 14 -13.59 -5.87 -20.83
CA VAL A 14 -12.46 -6.79 -21.03
C VAL A 14 -12.72 -8.06 -20.25
N MET A 15 -12.55 -9.21 -20.90
CA MET A 15 -12.68 -10.52 -20.28
C MET A 15 -11.33 -11.22 -20.28
N VAL A 16 -10.91 -11.68 -19.10
CA VAL A 16 -9.64 -12.39 -18.90
C VAL A 16 -9.95 -13.75 -18.28
N GLN A 17 -9.38 -14.82 -18.84
CA GLN A 17 -9.49 -16.15 -18.24
C GLN A 17 -8.28 -16.42 -17.37
N TYR A 18 -8.51 -16.75 -16.09
CA TYR A 18 -7.46 -17.13 -15.15
C TYR A 18 -7.90 -18.34 -14.34
N LYS A 19 -7.06 -19.40 -14.33
CA LYS A 19 -7.33 -20.69 -13.65
C LYS A 19 -8.72 -21.27 -13.95
N GLY A 20 -9.13 -21.22 -15.23
CA GLY A 20 -10.42 -21.75 -15.69
C GLY A 20 -11.64 -20.87 -15.36
N LYS A 21 -11.47 -19.75 -14.65
CA LYS A 21 -12.53 -18.79 -14.35
C LYS A 21 -12.41 -17.55 -15.25
N TRP A 22 -13.54 -17.09 -15.79
CA TRP A 22 -13.62 -15.83 -16.53
C TRP A 22 -13.83 -14.67 -15.57
N TYR A 23 -12.97 -13.67 -15.67
CA TYR A 23 -13.05 -12.40 -14.97
C TYR A 23 -13.46 -11.32 -15.97
N ARG A 24 -14.33 -10.41 -15.54
CA ARG A 24 -14.87 -9.33 -16.37
C ARG A 24 -14.52 -7.99 -15.74
N TYR A 25 -13.88 -7.14 -16.52
CA TYR A 25 -13.42 -5.82 -16.12
C TYR A 25 -14.02 -4.76 -17.02
N LEU A 26 -14.38 -3.63 -16.41
CA LEU A 26 -14.93 -2.48 -17.12
C LEU A 26 -13.94 -1.32 -16.98
N THR A 27 -13.56 -0.71 -18.09
CA THR A 27 -12.63 0.43 -18.10
C THR A 27 -13.14 1.54 -19.01
N SER A 28 -12.87 2.78 -18.62
CA SER A 28 -13.09 3.96 -19.46
C SER A 28 -12.07 4.03 -20.62
N GLN A 29 -10.95 3.31 -20.52
CA GLN A 29 -9.94 3.31 -21.57
C GLN A 29 -10.36 2.42 -22.75
N LEU A 30 -10.72 3.04 -23.87
CA LEU A 30 -11.24 2.36 -25.05
C LEU A 30 -10.14 1.68 -25.89
N GLU A 31 -8.93 2.26 -25.90
CA GLU A 31 -7.82 1.79 -26.74
C GLU A 31 -7.10 0.57 -26.12
N PRO A 32 -7.08 -0.60 -26.81
CA PRO A 32 -6.40 -1.79 -26.31
C PRO A 32 -4.88 -1.67 -26.16
N GLN A 33 -4.26 -0.81 -26.98
CA GLN A 33 -2.81 -0.60 -26.97
C GLN A 33 -2.36 0.21 -25.75
N ARG A 34 -3.17 1.18 -25.30
CA ARG A 34 -2.89 1.99 -24.11
C ARG A 34 -3.12 1.24 -22.81
N LEU A 35 -4.11 0.35 -22.78
CA LEU A 35 -4.38 -0.49 -21.61
C LEU A 35 -4.64 -1.94 -22.05
N PRO A 36 -3.57 -2.76 -22.13
CA PRO A 36 -3.68 -4.17 -22.49
C PRO A 36 -4.48 -4.98 -21.46
N PRO A 37 -5.20 -6.05 -21.85
CA PRO A 37 -6.00 -6.87 -20.94
C PRO A 37 -5.24 -7.43 -19.73
N LEU A 38 -3.96 -7.80 -19.90
CA LEU A 38 -3.12 -8.32 -18.81
C LEU A 38 -2.85 -7.25 -17.74
N TYR A 39 -2.63 -6.01 -18.16
CA TYR A 39 -2.42 -4.87 -17.25
C TYR A 39 -3.66 -4.57 -16.43
N ILE A 40 -4.86 -4.73 -17.01
CA ILE A 40 -6.12 -4.57 -16.28
C ILE A 40 -6.23 -5.59 -15.15
N GLY A 41 -5.92 -6.85 -15.43
CA GLY A 41 -5.93 -7.90 -14.41
C GLY A 41 -4.94 -7.62 -13.28
N ALA A 42 -3.76 -7.08 -13.60
CA ALA A 42 -2.76 -6.71 -12.61
C ALA A 42 -3.14 -5.46 -11.80
N LEU A 43 -3.73 -4.44 -12.44
CA LEU A 43 -4.22 -3.25 -11.76
C LEU A 43 -5.37 -3.61 -10.79
N ASP A 44 -6.30 -4.47 -11.22
CA ASP A 44 -7.37 -4.93 -10.34
C ASP A 44 -6.83 -5.83 -9.22
N TRP A 45 -5.73 -6.54 -9.44
CA TRP A 45 -5.03 -7.24 -8.36
C TRP A 45 -4.47 -6.28 -7.30
N GLN A 46 -3.92 -5.13 -7.72
CA GLN A 46 -3.43 -4.09 -6.81
C GLN A 46 -4.56 -3.48 -5.97
N ARG A 47 -5.83 -3.62 -6.34
CA ARG A 47 -6.98 -3.19 -5.53
C ARG A 47 -6.94 -3.74 -4.11
N TRP A 48 -6.46 -4.96 -3.92
CA TRP A 48 -6.36 -5.58 -2.59
C TRP A 48 -5.38 -4.85 -1.65
N ARG A 49 -4.51 -3.96 -2.17
CA ARG A 49 -3.64 -3.12 -1.33
C ARG A 49 -4.44 -2.21 -0.40
N ILE A 50 -5.63 -1.78 -0.80
CA ILE A 50 -6.48 -0.97 0.09
C ILE A 50 -6.91 -1.76 1.33
N GLU A 51 -7.13 -3.07 1.21
CA GLU A 51 -7.49 -3.92 2.34
C GLU A 51 -6.31 -4.09 3.30
N ALA A 52 -5.09 -4.18 2.78
CA ALA A 52 -3.88 -4.19 3.59
C ALA A 52 -3.69 -2.87 4.36
N ALA A 53 -3.97 -1.72 3.72
CA ALA A 53 -3.98 -0.42 4.39
C ALA A 53 -5.04 -0.37 5.50
N TYR A 54 -6.28 -0.76 5.21
CA TYR A 54 -7.34 -0.84 6.23
C TYR A 54 -7.00 -1.77 7.39
N GLN A 55 -6.34 -2.90 7.12
CA GLN A 55 -5.89 -3.82 8.16
C GLN A 55 -4.84 -3.16 9.05
N THR A 56 -3.87 -2.46 8.46
CA THR A 56 -2.81 -1.72 9.18
C THR A 56 -3.42 -0.63 10.04
N ILE A 57 -4.25 0.23 9.46
CA ILE A 57 -4.97 1.31 10.16
C ILE A 57 -5.77 0.77 11.35
N LYS A 58 -6.55 -0.31 11.16
CA LYS A 58 -7.42 -0.85 12.21
C LYS A 58 -6.67 -1.58 13.31
N ARG A 59 -5.66 -2.39 12.96
CA ARG A 59 -5.01 -3.33 13.88
C ARG A 59 -3.69 -2.80 14.44
N LEU A 60 -2.86 -2.20 13.60
CA LEU A 60 -1.56 -1.67 14.01
C LEU A 60 -1.70 -0.27 14.61
N LEU A 61 -2.41 0.62 13.91
CA LEU A 61 -2.60 2.00 14.35
C LEU A 61 -3.79 2.18 15.31
N GLY A 62 -4.55 1.12 15.55
CA GLY A 62 -5.54 1.06 16.63
C GLY A 62 -6.88 1.72 16.32
N LEU A 63 -7.21 2.06 15.06
CA LEU A 63 -8.51 2.66 14.72
C LEU A 63 -9.71 1.75 15.05
N ALA A 64 -9.50 0.45 15.26
CA ALA A 64 -10.54 -0.45 15.74
C ALA A 64 -11.04 -0.12 17.16
N TYR A 65 -10.28 0.67 17.93
CA TYR A 65 -10.59 1.05 19.30
C TYR A 65 -10.81 2.56 19.37
N PHE A 66 -12.07 2.98 19.43
CA PHE A 66 -12.41 4.38 19.64
C PHE A 66 -12.35 4.72 21.12
N TRP A 67 -11.65 5.80 21.45
CA TRP A 67 -11.47 6.26 22.83
C TRP A 67 -12.42 7.40 23.20
N VAL A 68 -13.13 7.95 22.22
CA VAL A 68 -14.01 9.11 22.38
C VAL A 68 -15.38 8.81 21.77
N GLY A 69 -16.45 9.08 22.51
CA GLY A 69 -17.83 8.89 22.05
C GLY A 69 -18.45 10.10 21.32
N ALA A 70 -17.76 11.25 21.32
CA ALA A 70 -18.21 12.44 20.60
C ALA A 70 -17.85 12.36 19.10
N GLU A 71 -18.76 12.77 18.22
CA GLU A 71 -18.61 12.73 16.76
C GLU A 71 -17.34 13.46 16.27
N ASN A 72 -17.05 14.62 16.84
CA ASN A 72 -15.83 15.37 16.53
C ASN A 72 -14.57 14.59 16.91
N GLY A 73 -14.58 13.93 18.08
CA GLY A 73 -13.45 13.11 18.53
C GLY A 73 -13.22 11.90 17.63
N LEU A 74 -14.30 11.26 17.19
CA LEU A 74 -14.25 10.15 16.23
C LEU A 74 -13.63 10.59 14.90
N THR A 75 -14.05 11.76 14.40
CA THR A 75 -13.55 12.36 13.17
C THR A 75 -12.07 12.69 13.27
N TRP A 76 -11.64 13.32 14.37
CA TRP A 76 -10.22 13.61 14.63
C TRP A 76 -9.37 12.35 14.72
N GLN A 77 -9.85 11.31 15.44
CA GLN A 77 -9.14 10.04 15.52
C GLN A 77 -8.99 9.38 14.14
N GLY A 78 -10.04 9.44 13.31
CA GLY A 78 -10.00 8.98 11.93
C GLY A 78 -8.92 9.70 11.10
N TRP A 79 -8.96 11.03 11.06
CA TRP A 79 -7.98 11.82 10.30
C TRP A 79 -6.55 11.65 10.80
N ALA A 80 -6.34 11.66 12.13
CA ALA A 80 -5.02 11.45 12.72
C ALA A 80 -4.43 10.09 12.33
N THR A 81 -5.26 9.05 12.29
CA THR A 81 -4.80 7.71 11.93
C THR A 81 -4.45 7.61 10.45
N TRP A 82 -5.24 8.24 9.57
CA TRP A 82 -4.94 8.30 8.14
C TRP A 82 -3.65 9.09 7.83
N LEU A 83 -3.43 10.21 8.52
CA LEU A 83 -2.20 10.98 8.39
C LEU A 83 -0.99 10.16 8.88
N LEU A 84 -1.13 9.47 10.01
CA LEU A 84 -0.08 8.59 10.51
C LEU A 84 0.23 7.44 9.54
N ASP A 85 -0.79 6.84 8.92
CA ASP A 85 -0.60 5.78 7.92
C ASP A 85 0.16 6.29 6.68
N ALA A 86 -0.12 7.50 6.21
CA ALA A 86 0.63 8.10 5.10
C ALA A 86 2.11 8.28 5.44
N VAL A 87 2.43 8.90 6.58
CA VAL A 87 3.81 9.07 7.05
C VAL A 87 4.49 7.72 7.28
N TRP A 88 3.74 6.74 7.78
CA TRP A 88 4.23 5.39 8.02
C TRP A 88 4.64 4.68 6.71
N VAL A 89 3.82 4.81 5.67
CA VAL A 89 4.10 4.25 4.35
C VAL A 89 5.34 4.90 3.75
N ASP A 90 5.43 6.23 3.76
CA ASP A 90 6.59 6.96 3.22
C ASP A 90 7.89 6.57 3.94
N LEU A 91 7.89 6.51 5.27
CA LEU A 91 9.04 6.05 6.04
C LEU A 91 9.43 4.60 5.71
N THR A 92 8.45 3.74 5.50
CA THR A 92 8.72 2.34 5.16
C THR A 92 9.35 2.22 3.77
N ASP A 93 8.96 3.09 2.84
CA ASP A 93 9.53 3.20 1.49
C ASP A 93 10.97 3.68 1.54
N ASP A 94 11.27 4.76 2.28
CA ASP A 94 12.64 5.26 2.44
C ASP A 94 13.58 4.22 3.06
N VAL A 95 13.10 3.46 4.05
CA VAL A 95 13.85 2.35 4.65
C VAL A 95 14.02 1.20 3.65
N ALA A 96 13.04 0.96 2.78
CA ALA A 96 13.11 -0.05 1.72
C ALA A 96 14.19 0.28 0.69
N ASP A 97 14.21 1.52 0.24
CA ASP A 97 15.19 2.03 -0.70
C ASP A 97 16.60 1.95 -0.11
N THR A 98 16.76 2.34 1.17
CA THR A 98 18.03 2.26 1.88
C THR A 98 18.54 0.82 2.01
N LEU A 99 17.62 -0.15 2.20
CA LEU A 99 17.94 -1.57 2.29
C LEU A 99 18.09 -2.26 0.93
N GLY A 100 17.71 -1.60 -0.17
CA GLY A 100 17.69 -2.18 -1.51
C GLY A 100 16.72 -3.37 -1.64
N VAL A 101 15.63 -3.37 -0.87
CA VAL A 101 14.61 -4.44 -0.92
C VAL A 101 13.25 -3.86 -1.32
N PRO A 102 12.38 -4.62 -2.01
CA PRO A 102 11.06 -4.12 -2.36
C PRO A 102 10.23 -3.78 -1.11
N LEU A 103 9.42 -2.71 -1.17
CA LEU A 103 8.50 -2.32 -0.09
C LEU A 103 7.60 -3.48 0.40
N ALA A 104 7.19 -4.36 -0.52
CA ALA A 104 6.38 -5.53 -0.19
C ALA A 104 7.06 -6.49 0.82
N ASP A 105 8.39 -6.55 0.80
CA ASP A 105 9.22 -7.41 1.64
C ASP A 105 9.56 -6.77 3.00
N ILE A 106 9.14 -5.53 3.26
CA ILE A 106 9.33 -4.88 4.56
C ILE A 106 8.06 -4.88 5.39
N SER A 107 8.22 -5.20 6.67
CA SER A 107 7.27 -4.94 7.75
C SER A 107 7.93 -4.06 8.77
N LEU A 108 7.79 -2.75 8.62
CA LEU A 108 8.04 -1.86 9.73
C LEU A 108 7.06 -2.20 10.85
N VAL A 109 7.51 -2.22 12.10
CA VAL A 109 6.67 -2.46 13.26
C VAL A 109 6.64 -1.18 14.06
N TYR A 110 5.47 -0.68 14.49
CA TYR A 110 5.37 0.57 15.26
C TYR A 110 6.34 0.64 16.45
N ARG A 111 6.68 -0.53 17.01
CA ARG A 111 7.69 -0.70 18.05
C ARG A 111 9.12 -0.30 17.65
N SER A 112 9.53 -0.38 16.39
CA SER A 112 10.89 0.02 15.97
C SER A 112 11.10 1.53 16.11
N LEU A 113 10.07 2.34 15.85
CA LEU A 113 10.11 3.80 16.04
C LEU A 113 10.43 4.22 17.46
N TYR A 114 10.02 3.42 18.45
CA TYR A 114 10.32 3.70 19.86
C TYR A 114 11.83 3.83 20.13
N PHE A 115 12.66 3.14 19.35
CA PHE A 115 14.10 3.13 19.55
C PHE A 115 14.82 4.30 18.89
N CYS A 116 14.21 4.98 17.91
CA CYS A 116 14.87 6.08 17.20
C CYS A 116 15.19 7.26 18.13
N PRO A 117 14.25 7.81 18.94
CA PRO A 117 14.58 8.88 19.88
C PRO A 117 15.66 8.47 20.87
N LEU A 118 15.62 7.23 21.37
CA LEU A 118 16.61 6.71 22.31
C LEU A 118 18.01 6.62 21.67
N ALA A 119 18.09 6.26 20.39
CA ALA A 119 19.35 6.23 19.64
C ALA A 119 19.91 7.64 19.44
N SER A 120 19.06 8.62 19.10
CA SER A 120 19.47 10.02 18.98
C SER A 120 19.98 10.60 20.31
N TYR A 121 19.28 10.33 21.42
CA TYR A 121 19.76 10.72 22.76
C TYR A 121 21.11 10.09 23.14
N ARG A 122 21.43 8.91 22.60
CA ARG A 122 22.70 8.21 22.83
C ARG A 122 23.80 8.64 21.84
N GLY A 123 23.51 9.55 20.91
CA GLY A 123 24.43 9.97 19.85
C GLY A 123 24.72 8.87 18.83
N GLN A 124 23.84 7.87 18.71
CA GLN A 124 24.01 6.72 17.81
C GLN A 124 23.44 6.96 16.40
N GLY A 125 22.85 8.13 16.16
CA GLY A 125 22.34 8.56 14.87
C GLY A 125 21.23 9.59 15.01
N ASP A 126 21.37 10.72 14.31
CA ASP A 126 20.31 11.72 14.17
C ASP A 126 19.33 11.37 13.03
N ASP A 127 19.75 10.47 12.12
CA ASP A 127 18.92 10.00 11.02
C ASP A 127 18.16 8.71 11.40
N PRO A 128 16.82 8.77 11.53
CA PRO A 128 16.02 7.60 11.87
C PRO A 128 16.01 6.55 10.75
N ILE A 129 16.18 6.93 9.47
CA ILE A 129 16.12 6.00 8.33
C ILE A 129 17.38 5.12 8.33
N ALA A 130 18.56 5.75 8.41
CA ALA A 130 19.84 5.04 8.49
C ALA A 130 19.90 4.09 9.69
N TYR A 131 19.39 4.50 10.85
CA TYR A 131 19.30 3.64 12.04
C TYR A 131 18.37 2.43 11.77
N LEU A 132 17.14 2.66 11.33
CA LEU A 132 16.20 1.57 11.07
C LEU A 132 16.73 0.56 10.03
N ALA A 133 17.46 1.04 9.02
CA ALA A 133 18.12 0.18 8.04
C ALA A 133 19.29 -0.61 8.65
N ALA A 134 20.15 0.02 9.45
CA ALA A 134 21.29 -0.65 10.09
C ALA A 134 20.85 -1.77 11.04
N GLU A 135 19.80 -1.54 11.84
CA GLU A 135 19.25 -2.51 12.78
C GLU A 135 18.06 -3.32 12.22
N ALA A 136 17.88 -3.35 10.89
CA ALA A 136 16.71 -3.97 10.25
C ALA A 136 16.49 -5.46 10.64
N GLN A 137 17.58 -6.21 10.86
CA GLN A 137 17.48 -7.60 11.32
C GLN A 137 17.01 -7.70 12.79
N LEU A 138 17.50 -6.81 13.66
CA LEU A 138 17.16 -6.80 15.08
C LEU A 138 15.69 -6.45 15.29
N PHE A 139 15.16 -5.52 14.49
CA PHE A 139 13.74 -5.17 14.51
C PHE A 139 12.84 -6.11 13.71
N GLY A 140 13.42 -7.10 13.01
CA GLY A 140 12.66 -8.03 12.17
C GLY A 140 11.94 -7.34 11.02
N LEU A 141 12.53 -6.28 10.45
CA LEU A 141 11.90 -5.47 9.41
C LEU A 141 11.76 -6.22 8.09
N ILE A 142 12.67 -7.16 7.81
CA ILE A 142 12.65 -7.95 6.58
C ILE A 142 11.70 -9.13 6.78
N LYS A 143 10.61 -9.16 6.00
CA LYS A 143 9.67 -10.28 5.98
C LYS A 143 10.34 -11.53 5.45
N ARG A 144 9.97 -12.67 6.01
CA ARG A 144 10.35 -13.97 5.44
C ARG A 144 9.68 -14.16 4.08
N LYS A 145 10.48 -14.38 3.03
CA LYS A 145 9.98 -14.65 1.69
C LYS A 145 9.04 -15.87 1.70
N ARG A 146 7.78 -15.64 1.33
CA ARG A 146 6.79 -16.69 1.07
C ARG A 146 6.81 -17.01 -0.43
N GLN A 147 6.46 -18.24 -0.83
CA GLN A 147 6.36 -18.59 -2.25
C GLN A 147 5.47 -17.58 -2.99
N PRO A 148 5.93 -17.00 -4.11
CA PRO A 148 5.20 -15.93 -4.78
C PRO A 148 3.89 -16.47 -5.38
N ALA A 149 2.83 -15.68 -5.28
CA ALA A 149 1.60 -15.96 -6.02
C ALA A 149 1.90 -15.87 -7.53
N ALA A 150 1.28 -16.75 -8.32
CA ALA A 150 1.54 -16.93 -9.76
C ALA A 150 1.41 -15.66 -10.64
N LEU A 151 0.85 -14.57 -10.11
CA LEU A 151 0.70 -13.30 -10.83
C LEU A 151 1.89 -12.34 -10.68
N VAL A 152 2.81 -12.60 -9.73
CA VAL A 152 4.11 -11.88 -9.65
C VAL A 152 4.98 -12.17 -10.89
N LEU A 153 4.74 -13.29 -11.57
CA LEU A 153 5.41 -13.67 -12.83
C LEU A 153 5.21 -12.68 -13.98
N LEU A 154 4.24 -11.77 -13.90
CA LEU A 154 3.99 -10.80 -14.96
C LEU A 154 4.94 -9.59 -14.91
N ASN A 155 5.78 -9.44 -13.88
CA ASN A 155 6.75 -8.33 -13.76
C ASN A 155 6.11 -6.94 -14.02
N LEU A 156 4.88 -6.74 -13.52
CA LEU A 156 4.11 -5.50 -13.70
C LEU A 156 4.32 -4.49 -12.58
N THR A 157 5.20 -4.79 -11.63
CA THR A 157 5.73 -3.79 -10.70
C THR A 157 6.82 -3.04 -11.41
N ILE A 158 6.43 -1.91 -12.02
CA ILE A 158 7.30 -0.81 -12.42
C ILE A 158 8.25 -1.21 -13.57
N LEU A 159 8.15 -0.46 -14.66
CA LEU A 159 9.21 -0.45 -15.68
C LEU A 159 10.50 -0.06 -14.96
N ASP A 160 11.39 -1.04 -14.73
CA ASP A 160 12.79 -0.76 -14.46
C ASP A 160 13.35 -0.08 -15.72
N ASP A 161 13.43 1.25 -15.62
CA ASP A 161 14.11 2.24 -16.47
C ASP A 161 13.55 2.63 -17.86
N PRO A 162 13.80 3.89 -18.30
CA PRO A 162 13.44 4.42 -19.63
C PRO A 162 14.19 3.79 -20.81
#